data_AF-A0AAV9LB84-F1
#
_entry.id   AF-A0AAV9LB84-F1
#
_cell.length_a   1.000
_cell.length_b   1.000
_cell.length_c   1.000
_cell.angle_alpha   90.00
_cell.angle_beta   90.00
_cell.angle_gamma   90.00
#
_symmetry.space_group_name_H-M   'P 1'
#
loop_
_entity.id
_entity.type
_entity.pdbx_description
1 polymer ?
#
loop_
_entity_poly.entity_id
_entity_poly.type
_entity_poly.pdbx_seq_one_letter_code
_entity_poly.pdbx_strand_id
1 'polypeptide(L)'
;MAITEFLLFVLTTTLGGMFLCGANDLITIFVAPECFSLCSYLLSGYTKKDVRSNEATMKYLLMGGARSSILVHGFSCLYPREFGAFQKLGDPTTKRQAA
;
A
#
# COMPACT_ATOMS: atom_id res chain seq x y z
N MET A 1 -30.48 7.65 -6.74
CA MET A 1 -29.34 7.11 -5.95
C MET A 1 -28.17 8.02 -6.24
N ALA A 2 -27.56 8.60 -5.22
CA ALA A 2 -27.07 9.97 -5.28
C ALA A 2 -25.72 10.08 -6.01
N ILE A 3 -25.68 10.89 -7.07
CA ILE A 3 -24.45 11.35 -7.74
C ILE A 3 -23.41 11.85 -6.72
N THR A 4 -23.88 12.42 -5.60
CA THR A 4 -23.06 12.84 -4.46
C THR A 4 -22.25 11.70 -3.83
N GLU A 5 -22.80 10.50 -3.67
CA GLU A 5 -22.08 9.36 -3.09
C GLU A 5 -20.94 8.91 -4.00
N PHE A 6 -21.20 8.86 -5.31
CA PHE A 6 -20.17 8.55 -6.31
C PHE A 6 -19.06 9.60 -6.30
N LEU A 7 -19.41 10.89 -6.30
CA LEU A 7 -18.45 11.99 -6.23
C LEU A 7 -17.65 11.96 -4.92
N LEU A 8 -18.27 11.64 -3.78
CA LEU A 8 -17.60 11.53 -2.49
C LEU A 8 -16.52 10.44 -2.52
N PHE A 9 -16.82 9.25 -3.06
CA PHE A 9 -15.84 8.18 -3.21
C PHE A 9 -14.70 8.60 -4.15
N VAL A 10 -15.00 9.22 -5.29
CA VAL A 10 -13.97 9.72 -6.23
C VAL A 10 -13.06 10.75 -5.59
N LEU A 11 -13.62 11.77 -4.90
CA LEU A 11 -12.85 12.79 -4.20
C LEU A 11 -11.97 12.20 -3.09
N THR A 12 -12.51 11.23 -2.33
CA THR A 12 -11.76 10.55 -1.26
C THR A 12 -10.62 9.73 -1.84
N THR A 13 -10.85 9.02 -2.94
CA THR A 13 -9.81 8.31 -3.69
C THR A 13 -8.73 9.29 -4.15
N THR A 14 -9.07 10.42 -4.78
CA THR A 14 -8.08 11.42 -5.21
C THR A 14 -7.26 11.97 -4.04
N LEU A 15 -7.90 12.28 -2.90
CA LEU A 15 -7.20 12.75 -1.69
C LEU A 15 -6.20 11.71 -1.16
N GLY A 16 -6.56 10.43 -1.14
CA GLY A 16 -5.64 9.35 -0.78
C GLY A 16 -4.42 9.26 -1.72
N GLY A 17 -4.63 9.50 -3.02
CA GLY A 17 -3.56 9.57 -4.01
C GLY A 17 -2.62 10.77 -3.81
N MET A 18 -3.17 11.93 -3.44
CA MET A 18 -2.35 13.11 -3.10
C MET A 18 -1.49 12.86 -1.85
N PHE A 19 -2.03 12.14 -0.87
CA PHE A 19 -1.28 11.74 0.33
C PHE A 19 -0.12 10.80 0.00
N LEU A 20 -0.31 9.90 -0.96
CA LEU A 20 0.76 9.04 -1.47
C LEU A 20 1.89 9.85 -2.14
N CYS A 21 1.58 10.87 -2.93
CA CYS A 21 2.60 11.73 -3.55
C CYS A 21 3.44 12.52 -2.52
N GLY A 22 2.87 12.83 -1.35
CA GLY A 22 3.57 13.50 -0.25
C GLY A 22 4.26 12.57 0.76
N ALA A 23 4.23 11.26 0.53
CA ALA A 23 4.72 10.28 1.49
C ALA A 23 6.25 10.28 1.60
N ASN A 24 6.77 10.54 2.81
CA ASN A 24 8.20 10.49 3.12
C ASN A 24 8.61 9.26 3.94
N ASP A 25 7.64 8.58 4.56
CA ASP A 25 7.85 7.41 5.41
C ASP A 25 7.29 6.13 4.76
N LEU A 26 7.95 4.99 4.98
CA LEU A 26 7.49 3.67 4.50
C LEU A 26 6.05 3.35 4.94
N ILE A 27 5.67 3.75 6.16
CA ILE A 27 4.32 3.53 6.70
C ILE A 27 3.28 4.31 5.88
N THR A 28 3.60 5.54 5.50
CA THR A 28 2.70 6.39 4.70
C THR A 28 2.57 5.84 3.27
N ILE A 29 3.68 5.35 2.70
CA ILE A 29 3.70 4.66 1.40
C ILE A 29 2.89 3.36 1.45
N PHE A 30 2.79 2.69 2.60
CA PHE A 30 1.94 1.50 2.78
C PHE A 30 0.46 1.84 2.94
N VAL A 31 0.13 2.82 3.79
CA VAL A 31 -1.26 3.08 4.19
C VAL A 31 -2.04 3.87 3.13
N ALA A 32 -1.38 4.80 2.42
CA ALA A 32 -2.05 5.67 1.45
C ALA A 32 -2.65 4.90 0.25
N PRO A 33 -1.95 3.93 -0.38
CA PRO A 33 -2.51 3.11 -1.45
C PRO A 33 -3.64 2.19 -0.97
N GLU A 34 -3.60 1.72 0.28
CA GLU A 34 -4.68 0.91 0.86
C GLU A 34 -5.97 1.74 1.01
N CYS A 35 -5.88 2.94 1.56
CA CYS A 35 -7.01 3.85 1.68
C CYS A 35 -7.58 4.24 0.30
N PHE A 36 -6.73 4.58 -0.66
CA PHE A 36 -7.11 4.87 -2.05
C PHE A 36 -7.84 3.68 -2.68
N SER A 37 -7.29 2.48 -2.53
CA SER A 37 -7.80 1.27 -3.19
C SER A 37 -9.12 0.79 -2.59
N LEU A 38 -9.30 0.87 -1.26
CA LEU A 38 -10.58 0.55 -0.61
C LEU A 38 -11.73 1.41 -1.14
N CYS A 39 -11.50 2.71 -1.33
CA CYS A 39 -12.49 3.61 -1.93
C CYS A 39 -12.78 3.23 -3.39
N SER A 40 -11.76 2.82 -4.15
CA SER A 40 -11.94 2.33 -5.53
C SER A 40 -12.68 0.99 -5.59
N TYR A 41 -12.55 0.11 -4.60
CA TYR A 41 -13.30 -1.15 -4.51
C TYR A 41 -14.78 -0.88 -4.28
N LEU A 42 -15.11 0.05 -3.39
CA LEU A 42 -16.49 0.48 -3.15
C LEU A 42 -17.10 1.12 -4.41
N LEU A 43 -16.30 1.87 -5.17
CA LEU A 43 -16.73 2.47 -6.44
C LEU A 43 -17.02 1.43 -7.53
N SER A 44 -16.17 0.40 -7.63
CA SER A 44 -16.38 -0.73 -8.55
C SER A 44 -17.69 -1.48 -8.30
N GLY A 45 -18.19 -1.46 -7.07
CA GLY A 45 -19.41 -2.16 -6.65
C GLY A 45 -20.65 -1.27 -6.57
N TYR A 46 -20.58 -0.02 -7.05
CA TYR A 46 -21.63 0.98 -6.87
C TYR A 46 -22.99 0.50 -7.43
N THR A 47 -22.99 -0.21 -8.57
CA THR A 47 -24.19 -0.83 -9.13
C THR A 47 -24.48 -2.16 -8.44
N LYS A 48 -25.14 -2.11 -7.27
CA LYS A 48 -25.50 -3.29 -6.47
C LYS A 48 -26.48 -4.26 -7.14
N LYS A 49 -27.21 -3.81 -8.16
CA LYS A 49 -28.20 -4.63 -8.89
C LYS A 49 -27.57 -5.53 -9.95
N ASP A 50 -26.32 -5.29 -10.32
CA ASP A 50 -25.63 -6.03 -11.37
C ASP A 50 -24.69 -7.06 -10.76
N VAL A 51 -24.92 -8.34 -11.03
CA VAL A 51 -24.10 -9.43 -10.49
C VAL A 51 -22.64 -9.30 -10.95
N ARG A 52 -22.43 -8.78 -12.17
CA ARG A 52 -21.11 -8.55 -12.75
C ARG A 52 -20.29 -7.49 -12.00
N SER A 53 -20.96 -6.43 -11.52
CA SER A 53 -20.35 -5.36 -10.70
C SER A 53 -19.89 -5.91 -9.35
N ASN A 54 -20.69 -6.78 -8.76
CA ASN A 54 -20.37 -7.42 -7.48
C ASN A 54 -19.20 -8.42 -7.62
N GLU A 55 -19.17 -9.19 -8.71
CA GLU A 55 -18.05 -10.09 -9.01
C GLU A 55 -16.75 -9.32 -9.30
N ALA A 56 -16.82 -8.21 -10.04
CA ALA A 56 -15.67 -7.35 -10.31
C ALA A 56 -15.08 -6.78 -9.01
N THR A 57 -15.92 -6.33 -8.09
CA THR A 57 -15.52 -5.80 -6.78
C THR A 57 -14.79 -6.84 -5.94
N MET A 58 -15.31 -8.07 -5.88
CA MET A 58 -14.67 -9.18 -5.16
C MET A 58 -13.29 -9.50 -5.74
N LYS A 59 -13.16 -9.54 -7.08
CA LYS A 59 -11.88 -9.75 -7.75
C LYS A 59 -10.89 -8.61 -7.49
N TYR A 60 -11.36 -7.37 -7.51
CA TYR A 60 -10.54 -6.19 -7.24
C TYR A 60 -10.02 -6.18 -5.79
N LEU A 61 -10.87 -6.52 -4.82
CA LEU A 61 -10.50 -6.64 -3.41
C LEU A 61 -9.42 -7.70 -3.19
N LEU A 62 -9.59 -8.90 -3.79
CA LEU A 62 -8.62 -10.00 -3.71
C LEU A 62 -7.27 -9.63 -4.33
N MET A 63 -7.29 -9.02 -5.53
CA MET A 63 -6.06 -8.52 -6.16
C MET A 63 -5.40 -7.41 -5.33
N GLY A 64 -6.19 -6.62 -4.61
CA GLY A 64 -5.72 -5.66 -3.62
C GLY A 64 -4.89 -6.27 -2.51
N GLY A 65 -5.45 -7.25 -1.80
CA GLY A 65 -4.75 -7.92 -0.71
C GLY A 65 -3.46 -8.63 -1.16
N ALA A 66 -3.46 -9.20 -2.37
CA ALA A 66 -2.27 -9.78 -2.97
C ALA A 66 -1.17 -8.73 -3.20
N ARG A 67 -1.51 -7.55 -3.74
CA ARG A 67 -0.56 -6.44 -3.92
C ARG A 67 -0.02 -5.92 -2.59
N SER A 68 -0.89 -5.78 -1.58
CA SER A 68 -0.50 -5.35 -0.23
C SER A 68 0.53 -6.28 0.41
N SER A 69 0.29 -7.59 0.27
CA SER A 69 1.21 -8.62 0.77
C SER A 69 2.59 -8.54 0.11
N ILE A 70 2.62 -8.30 -1.20
CA ILE A 70 3.88 -8.12 -1.95
C ILE A 70 4.60 -6.84 -1.51
N LEU A 71 3.89 -5.74 -1.26
CA LEU A 71 4.48 -4.49 -0.77
C LEU A 71 5.14 -4.67 0.60
N VAL A 72 4.45 -5.31 1.55
CA VAL A 72 5.01 -5.61 2.89
C VAL A 72 6.23 -6.52 2.78
N HIS A 73 6.18 -7.52 1.90
CA HIS A 73 7.35 -8.36 1.63
C HIS A 73 8.53 -7.55 1.04
N GLY A 74 8.25 -6.58 0.16
CA GLY A 74 9.24 -5.65 -0.36
C GLY A 74 9.91 -4.82 0.74
N PHE A 75 9.14 -4.27 1.68
CA PHE A 75 9.70 -3.54 2.82
C PHE A 75 10.61 -4.41 3.70
N SER A 76 10.24 -5.68 3.91
CA SER A 76 11.06 -6.64 4.64
C SER A 76 12.42 -6.91 3.98
N CYS A 77 12.52 -6.83 2.64
CA CYS A 77 13.80 -6.98 1.93
C CYS A 77 14.67 -5.71 1.97
N LEU A 78 14.05 -4.53 2.00
CA LEU A 78 14.75 -3.24 2.04
C LEU A 78 15.36 -2.95 3.42
N TYR A 79 14.61 -3.19 4.50
CA TYR A 79 15.04 -2.92 5.88
C TYR A 79 16.40 -3.54 6.29
N PRO A 80 16.69 -4.83 6.00
CA PRO A 80 17.97 -5.45 6.36
C PRO A 80 19.15 -4.93 5.55
N ARG A 81 18.95 -4.30 4.38
CA ARG A 81 20.05 -3.66 3.65
C ARG A 81 20.58 -2.43 4.38
N GLU A 82 19.68 -1.64 4.97
CA GLU A 82 20.03 -0.51 5.82
C GLU A 82 20.62 -0.98 7.17
N PHE A 83 19.97 -1.96 7.82
CA PHE A 83 20.32 -2.38 9.18
C PHE A 83 21.55 -3.29 9.25
N GLY A 84 21.74 -4.17 8.26
CA GLY A 84 22.89 -5.08 8.19
C GLY A 84 24.23 -4.36 7.98
N ALA A 85 24.23 -3.21 7.31
CA ALA A 85 25.41 -2.38 7.13
C ALA A 85 25.86 -1.72 8.45
N PHE A 86 24.91 -1.35 9.33
CA PHE A 86 25.22 -0.79 10.65
C PHE A 86 25.82 -1.82 11.60
N GLN A 87 25.35 -3.07 11.55
CA GLN A 87 25.91 -4.14 12.38
C GLN A 87 27.35 -4.51 11.98
N LYS A 88 27.68 -4.43 10.68
CA LYS A 88 29.04 -4.65 10.16
C LYS A 88 30.06 -3.61 10.64
N LEU A 89 29.63 -2.42 11.06
CA LEU A 89 30.52 -1.36 11.55
C LEU A 89 30.69 -1.37 13.09
N GLY A 90 29.71 -1.94 13.81
CA GLY A 90 29.72 -2.09 15.27
C GLY A 90 30.38 -3.36 15.79
N ASP A 91 30.79 -4.29 14.91
CA ASP A 91 31.36 -5.57 15.32
C ASP A 91 32.88 -5.46 15.63
N PRO A 92 33.32 -5.68 16.89
CA PRO A 92 34.73 -5.61 17.27
C PRO A 92 35.60 -6.72 16.68
N THR A 93 35.02 -7.74 16.03
CA THR A 93 35.78 -8.85 15.43
C THR A 93 36.40 -8.52 14.07
N THR A 94 35.86 -7.54 13.33
CA THR A 94 36.41 -7.12 12.01
C THR A 94 37.71 -6.31 12.15
N LYS A 95 37.92 -5.59 13.26
CA LYS A 95 39.17 -4.81 13.48
C LYS A 95 40.38 -5.68 13.84
N ARG A 96 40.20 -6.93 14.27
CA ARG A 96 41.29 -7.87 14.61
C ARG A 96 41.91 -8.57 13.40
N GLN A 97 41.27 -8.53 12.23
CA GLN A 97 41.75 -9.19 11.02
C GLN A 97 42.52 -8.26 10.07
N ALA A 98 42.68 -6.98 10.42
CA ALA A 98 43.38 -5.97 9.63
C ALA A 98 44.63 -5.39 10.33
N ALA A 99 45.13 -6.05 11.38
CA ALA A 99 46.35 -5.69 12.12
C ALA A 99 47.37 -6.81 12.03
#